data_AF-A0A6V7IV00-F1
#
_entry.id   AF-A0A6V7IV00-F1
#
_cell.length_a   1.000
_cell.length_b   1.000
_cell.length_c   1.000
_cell.angle_alpha   90.00
_cell.angle_beta   90.00
_cell.angle_gamma   90.00
#
_symmetry.space_group_name_H-M   'P 1'
#
loop_
_entity.id
_entity.type
_entity.pdbx_description
1 polymer ?
#
loop_
_entity_poly.entity_id
_entity_poly.type
_entity_poly.pdbx_seq_one_letter_code
_entity_poly.pdbx_strand_id
1 'polypeptide(L)'
;LSLEQPGISRITLDFMVDMFNDEIQDVRIRAIESLRKMSANVTLQEDQLETILCALEDFSDEVREGLHATLAASKLATTNCLNMCVTRLIDNLARYPQDKDSIRSCLAALGASHPYLTLPLVPHFLGTHPFFDTPEPDVDEPSYASLLVLIFNAALHCPSMHALFSEHTAKHYHYLRDTMPNLVPRLRPALVKLPGTVDDQVDEDVKDQRGREFLERMVAGVENARPGGKVYVQLLEAAAVDLDRLAEMDRRMEGAARFTSLYIRSLLLL
;
A
#
# COMPACT_ATOMS: atom_id res chain seq x y z
N LEU A 1 -29.86 2.19 -13.60
CA LEU A 1 -30.90 1.22 -13.18
C LEU A 1 -30.48 0.40 -11.95
N SER A 2 -29.55 -0.56 -12.00
CA SER A 2 -29.16 -1.34 -10.79
C SER A 2 -28.52 -0.43 -9.72
N LEU A 3 -27.55 0.40 -10.10
CA LEU A 3 -26.92 1.39 -9.20
C LEU A 3 -27.90 2.39 -8.57
N GLU A 4 -29.12 2.53 -9.11
CA GLU A 4 -30.13 3.49 -8.66
C GLU A 4 -31.24 2.82 -7.82
N GLN A 5 -31.36 1.49 -7.85
CA GLN A 5 -32.39 0.74 -7.12
C GLN A 5 -31.81 -0.47 -6.36
N PRO A 6 -31.72 -0.42 -5.01
CA PRO A 6 -31.04 -1.46 -4.22
C PRO A 6 -31.69 -2.85 -4.31
N GLY A 7 -33.01 -2.94 -4.56
CA GLY A 7 -33.69 -4.22 -4.74
C GLY A 7 -33.29 -4.95 -6.02
N ILE A 8 -33.11 -4.21 -7.12
CA ILE A 8 -32.65 -4.77 -8.41
C ILE A 8 -31.19 -5.17 -8.30
N SER A 9 -30.36 -4.41 -7.57
CA SER A 9 -28.95 -4.74 -7.35
C SER A 9 -28.76 -6.11 -6.73
N ARG A 10 -29.61 -6.52 -5.77
CA ARG A 10 -29.46 -7.82 -5.11
C ARG A 10 -29.75 -8.98 -6.07
N ILE A 11 -30.87 -8.92 -6.78
CA ILE A 11 -31.24 -9.95 -7.76
C ILE A 11 -30.20 -10.03 -8.89
N THR A 12 -29.71 -8.88 -9.34
CA THR A 12 -28.68 -8.81 -10.39
C THR A 12 -27.35 -9.40 -9.91
N LEU A 13 -27.03 -9.23 -8.62
CA LEU A 13 -25.80 -9.76 -8.03
C LEU A 13 -25.79 -11.28 -8.09
N ASP A 14 -26.87 -11.94 -7.69
CA ASP A 14 -26.95 -13.41 -7.69
C ASP A 14 -26.70 -13.96 -9.11
N PHE A 15 -27.33 -13.37 -10.13
CA PHE A 15 -27.09 -13.76 -11.53
C PHE A 15 -25.67 -13.42 -12.02
N MET A 16 -25.04 -12.35 -11.53
CA MET A 16 -23.66 -12.01 -11.87
C MET A 16 -22.67 -13.00 -11.28
N VAL A 17 -22.90 -13.42 -10.05
CA VAL A 17 -22.08 -14.42 -9.35
C VAL A 17 -22.21 -15.77 -10.03
N ASP A 18 -23.41 -16.16 -10.49
CA ASP A 18 -23.60 -17.39 -11.28
C ASP A 18 -22.77 -17.39 -12.58
N MET A 19 -22.65 -16.24 -13.26
CA MET A 19 -21.85 -16.10 -14.49
C MET A 19 -20.34 -16.30 -14.26
N PHE A 20 -19.85 -16.33 -13.01
CA PHE A 20 -18.45 -16.61 -12.73
C PHE A 20 -18.07 -18.06 -13.01
N ASN A 21 -19.05 -18.96 -13.14
CA ASN A 21 -18.83 -20.36 -13.49
C ASN A 21 -19.12 -20.65 -14.97
N ASP A 22 -19.27 -19.63 -15.81
CA ASP A 22 -19.53 -19.80 -17.24
C ASP A 22 -18.32 -20.43 -17.96
N GLU A 23 -18.57 -21.29 -18.96
CA GLU A 23 -17.53 -21.96 -19.74
C GLU A 23 -16.69 -20.96 -20.55
N ILE A 24 -17.29 -19.83 -20.94
CA ILE A 24 -16.65 -18.81 -21.76
C ILE A 24 -15.93 -17.79 -20.88
N GLN A 25 -14.59 -17.72 -20.99
CA GLN A 25 -13.75 -16.79 -20.23
C GLN A 25 -14.22 -15.33 -20.35
N ASP A 26 -14.55 -14.87 -21.56
CA ASP A 26 -15.03 -13.50 -21.79
C ASP A 26 -16.31 -13.16 -21.00
N VAL A 27 -17.20 -14.14 -20.82
CA VAL A 27 -18.41 -13.96 -20.02
C VAL A 27 -18.04 -13.79 -18.56
N ARG A 28 -17.13 -14.62 -18.04
CA ARG A 28 -16.64 -14.52 -16.66
C ARG A 28 -15.98 -13.16 -16.39
N ILE A 29 -15.07 -12.71 -17.26
CA ILE A 29 -14.39 -11.41 -17.13
C ILE A 29 -15.41 -10.27 -17.11
N ARG A 30 -16.37 -10.27 -18.05
CA ARG A 30 -17.40 -9.22 -18.11
C ARG A 30 -18.31 -9.21 -16.88
N ALA A 31 -18.63 -10.38 -16.33
CA ALA A 31 -19.39 -10.49 -15.10
C ALA A 31 -18.61 -9.87 -13.92
N ILE A 32 -17.31 -10.19 -13.80
CA ILE A 32 -16.42 -9.66 -12.76
C ILE A 32 -16.31 -8.13 -12.85
N GLU A 33 -16.03 -7.60 -14.04
CA GLU A 33 -15.96 -6.15 -14.25
C GLU A 33 -17.27 -5.44 -13.92
N SER A 34 -18.40 -6.08 -14.23
CA SER A 34 -19.72 -5.54 -13.93
C SER A 34 -20.01 -5.55 -12.43
N LEU A 35 -19.66 -6.64 -11.73
CA LEU A 35 -19.78 -6.73 -10.28
C LEU A 35 -18.90 -5.70 -9.59
N ARG A 36 -17.66 -5.51 -10.06
CA ARG A 36 -16.73 -4.48 -9.53
C ARG A 36 -17.29 -3.07 -9.60
N LYS A 37 -18.06 -2.73 -10.64
CA LYS A 37 -18.72 -1.41 -10.74
C LYS A 37 -19.87 -1.24 -9.73
N MET A 38 -20.44 -2.35 -9.26
CA MET A 38 -21.55 -2.36 -8.31
C MET A 38 -21.12 -2.60 -6.85
N SER A 39 -19.94 -3.18 -6.63
CA SER A 39 -19.46 -3.65 -5.32
C SER A 39 -19.36 -2.57 -4.25
N ALA A 40 -19.14 -1.31 -4.62
CA ALA A 40 -19.12 -0.18 -3.68
C ALA A 40 -20.47 0.05 -2.96
N ASN A 41 -21.57 -0.34 -3.62
CA ASN A 41 -22.94 -0.09 -3.19
C ASN A 41 -23.66 -1.34 -2.69
N VAL A 42 -23.01 -2.51 -2.73
CA VAL A 42 -23.62 -3.77 -2.35
C VAL A 42 -22.75 -4.47 -1.30
N THR A 43 -23.40 -4.98 -0.26
CA THR A 43 -22.74 -5.83 0.73
C THR A 43 -22.89 -7.28 0.29
N LEU A 44 -21.76 -7.99 0.18
CA LEU A 44 -21.77 -9.41 -0.15
C LEU A 44 -22.33 -10.22 1.02
N GLN A 45 -23.27 -11.11 0.71
CA GLN A 45 -23.74 -12.14 1.64
C GLN A 45 -22.79 -13.34 1.62
N GLU A 46 -22.92 -14.21 2.61
CA GLU A 46 -22.00 -15.32 2.85
C GLU A 46 -22.01 -16.34 1.69
N ASP A 47 -23.19 -16.70 1.19
CA ASP A 47 -23.40 -17.57 0.04
C ASP A 47 -22.77 -17.00 -1.24
N GLN A 48 -23.00 -15.71 -1.49
CA GLN A 48 -22.44 -15.02 -2.65
C GLN A 48 -20.91 -14.95 -2.57
N LEU A 49 -20.38 -14.70 -1.36
CA LEU A 49 -18.95 -14.69 -1.13
C LEU A 49 -18.34 -16.09 -1.34
N GLU A 50 -18.97 -17.17 -0.87
CA GLU A 50 -18.49 -18.54 -1.10
C GLU A 50 -18.32 -18.83 -2.59
N THR A 51 -19.32 -18.49 -3.41
CA THR A 51 -19.22 -18.70 -4.86
C THR A 51 -18.11 -17.88 -5.50
N ILE A 52 -17.94 -16.60 -5.11
CA ILE A 52 -16.85 -15.74 -5.58
C ILE A 52 -15.48 -16.33 -5.18
N LEU A 53 -15.35 -16.83 -3.96
CA LEU A 53 -14.10 -17.41 -3.47
C LEU A 53 -13.76 -18.73 -4.15
N CYS A 54 -14.75 -19.54 -4.52
CA CYS A 54 -14.54 -20.74 -5.34
C CYS A 54 -14.00 -20.40 -6.74
N ALA A 55 -14.43 -19.26 -7.32
CA ALA A 55 -13.95 -18.80 -8.62
C ALA A 55 -12.48 -18.33 -8.61
N LEU A 56 -11.85 -18.12 -7.44
CA LEU A 56 -10.42 -17.80 -7.33
C LEU A 56 -9.51 -18.93 -7.83
N GLU A 57 -10.04 -20.14 -8.01
CA GLU A 57 -9.30 -21.28 -8.56
C GLU A 57 -9.29 -21.33 -10.09
N ASP A 58 -9.77 -20.27 -10.77
CA ASP A 58 -9.76 -20.18 -12.23
C ASP A 58 -8.35 -20.30 -12.81
N PHE A 59 -8.24 -20.93 -14.00
CA PHE A 59 -6.99 -21.08 -14.72
C PHE A 59 -6.46 -19.75 -15.27
N SER A 60 -7.35 -18.84 -15.65
CA SER A 60 -7.01 -17.52 -16.17
C SER A 60 -6.54 -16.60 -15.04
N ASP A 61 -5.33 -16.06 -15.21
CA ASP A 61 -4.77 -15.01 -14.35
C ASP A 61 -5.58 -13.72 -14.39
N GLU A 62 -6.05 -13.30 -15.56
CA GLU A 62 -6.93 -12.13 -15.71
C GLU A 62 -8.23 -12.26 -14.89
N VAL A 63 -8.83 -13.45 -14.86
CA VAL A 63 -10.01 -13.74 -14.06
C VAL A 63 -9.68 -13.64 -12.57
N ARG A 64 -8.60 -14.28 -12.10
CA ARG A 64 -8.19 -14.23 -10.69
C ARG A 64 -7.87 -12.80 -10.24
N GLU A 65 -7.13 -12.04 -11.04
CA GLU A 65 -6.83 -10.63 -10.74
C GLU A 65 -8.10 -9.78 -10.67
N GLY A 66 -9.04 -9.97 -11.61
CA GLY A 66 -10.34 -9.31 -11.58
C GLY A 66 -11.14 -9.63 -10.31
N LEU A 67 -11.10 -10.87 -9.83
CA LEU A 67 -11.73 -11.29 -8.58
C LEU A 67 -11.06 -10.63 -7.37
N HIS A 68 -9.73 -10.58 -7.31
CA HIS A 68 -8.99 -9.86 -6.25
C HIS A 68 -9.42 -8.39 -6.19
N ALA A 69 -9.48 -7.71 -7.34
CA ALA A 69 -9.93 -6.32 -7.43
C ALA A 69 -11.40 -6.13 -7.02
N THR A 70 -12.24 -7.13 -7.28
CA THR A 70 -13.66 -7.11 -6.91
C THR A 70 -13.85 -7.30 -5.42
N LEU A 71 -13.15 -8.27 -4.81
CA LEU A 71 -13.14 -8.49 -3.36
C LEU A 71 -12.62 -7.26 -2.61
N ALA A 72 -11.54 -6.66 -3.10
CA ALA A 72 -10.95 -5.43 -2.56
C ALA A 72 -11.93 -4.25 -2.49
N ALA A 73 -12.85 -4.16 -3.46
CA ALA A 73 -13.84 -3.09 -3.56
C ALA A 73 -15.18 -3.40 -2.88
N SER A 74 -15.38 -4.65 -2.42
CA SER A 74 -16.64 -5.12 -1.86
C SER A 74 -16.76 -4.85 -0.37
N LYS A 75 -18.00 -4.69 0.12
CA LYS A 75 -18.28 -4.61 1.56
C LYS A 75 -18.67 -5.98 2.10
N LEU A 76 -18.05 -6.38 3.20
CA LEU A 76 -18.33 -7.62 3.92
C LEU A 76 -19.21 -7.34 5.15
N ALA A 77 -20.19 -8.21 5.38
CA ALA A 77 -21.17 -8.02 6.45
C ALA A 77 -20.67 -8.47 7.83
N THR A 78 -19.87 -9.54 7.90
CA THR A 78 -19.53 -10.21 9.16
C THR A 78 -18.04 -10.52 9.27
N THR A 79 -17.58 -10.74 10.50
CA THR A 79 -16.21 -11.21 10.78
C THR A 79 -15.93 -12.57 10.14
N ASN A 80 -16.94 -13.46 10.06
CA ASN A 80 -16.79 -14.76 9.41
C ASN A 80 -16.51 -14.61 7.91
N CYS A 81 -17.22 -13.72 7.22
CA CYS A 81 -16.98 -13.41 5.81
C CYS A 81 -15.55 -12.93 5.57
N LEU A 82 -15.06 -12.01 6.41
CA LEU A 82 -13.68 -11.53 6.31
C LEU A 82 -12.68 -12.67 6.55
N ASN A 83 -12.88 -13.47 7.59
CA ASN A 83 -12.00 -14.59 7.90
C ASN A 83 -11.94 -15.60 6.75
N MET A 84 -13.10 -15.98 6.20
CA MET A 84 -13.19 -16.89 5.06
C MET A 84 -12.48 -16.33 3.82
N CYS A 85 -12.67 -15.04 3.52
CA CYS A 85 -12.00 -14.36 2.42
C CYS A 85 -10.48 -14.35 2.60
N VAL A 86 -9.99 -14.01 3.80
CA VAL A 86 -8.55 -13.97 4.11
C VAL A 86 -7.94 -15.36 3.98
N THR A 87 -8.52 -16.38 4.62
CA THR A 87 -8.01 -17.76 4.56
C THR A 87 -7.95 -18.25 3.12
N ARG A 88 -9.01 -18.05 2.33
CA ARG A 88 -9.03 -18.47 0.92
C ARG A 88 -8.03 -17.74 0.05
N LEU A 89 -7.78 -16.44 0.29
CA LEU A 89 -6.74 -15.69 -0.41
C LEU A 89 -5.33 -16.19 -0.05
N ILE A 90 -5.10 -16.56 1.21
CA ILE A 90 -3.82 -17.15 1.63
C ILE A 90 -3.62 -18.55 1.03
N ASP A 91 -4.66 -19.38 1.00
CA ASP A 91 -4.63 -20.69 0.32
C ASP A 91 -4.37 -20.51 -1.19
N ASN A 92 -4.99 -19.50 -1.80
CA ASN A 92 -4.78 -19.16 -3.21
C ASN A 92 -3.34 -18.72 -3.48
N LEU A 93 -2.73 -17.96 -2.56
CA LEU A 93 -1.32 -17.56 -2.66
C LEU A 93 -0.37 -18.77 -2.64
N ALA A 94 -0.67 -19.79 -1.83
CA ALA A 94 0.12 -21.02 -1.81
C ALA A 94 0.03 -21.79 -3.14
N ARG A 95 -1.15 -21.75 -3.81
CA ARG A 95 -1.38 -22.40 -5.10
C ARG A 95 -0.85 -21.60 -6.29
N TYR A 96 -0.94 -20.27 -6.23
CA TYR A 96 -0.55 -19.35 -7.29
C TYR A 96 0.39 -18.24 -6.76
N PRO A 97 1.68 -18.55 -6.49
CA PRO A 97 2.63 -17.59 -5.93
C PRO A 97 2.88 -16.35 -6.79
N GLN A 98 2.61 -16.44 -8.10
CA GLN A 98 2.73 -15.32 -9.03
C GLN A 98 1.71 -14.20 -8.74
N ASP A 99 0.58 -14.52 -8.10
CA ASP A 99 -0.50 -13.56 -7.82
C ASP A 99 -0.27 -12.79 -6.49
N LYS A 100 0.92 -12.91 -5.89
CA LYS A 100 1.26 -12.32 -4.59
C LYS A 100 0.95 -10.84 -4.47
N ASP A 101 1.20 -10.06 -5.52
CA ASP A 101 1.08 -8.60 -5.46
C ASP A 101 -0.39 -8.18 -5.54
N SER A 102 -1.19 -8.87 -6.36
CA SER A 102 -2.65 -8.64 -6.45
C SER A 102 -3.36 -9.08 -5.18
N ILE A 103 -2.98 -10.23 -4.60
CA ILE A 103 -3.50 -10.72 -3.32
C ILE A 103 -3.18 -9.75 -2.18
N ARG A 104 -1.93 -9.29 -2.08
CA ARG A 104 -1.55 -8.31 -1.03
C ARG A 104 -2.24 -6.97 -1.21
N SER A 105 -2.41 -6.50 -2.44
CA SER A 105 -3.19 -5.29 -2.70
C SER A 105 -4.67 -5.47 -2.29
N CYS A 106 -5.24 -6.66 -2.53
CA CYS A 106 -6.59 -7.00 -2.09
C CYS A 106 -6.69 -7.02 -0.56
N LEU A 107 -5.76 -7.69 0.12
CA LEU A 107 -5.70 -7.75 1.59
C LEU A 107 -5.50 -6.36 2.21
N ALA A 108 -4.66 -5.50 1.61
CA ALA A 108 -4.49 -4.12 2.04
C ALA A 108 -5.82 -3.35 1.98
N ALA A 109 -6.55 -3.44 0.86
CA ALA A 109 -7.84 -2.80 0.69
C ALA A 109 -8.91 -3.36 1.65
N LEU A 110 -8.94 -4.68 1.86
CA LEU A 110 -9.85 -5.34 2.80
C LEU A 110 -9.62 -4.86 4.24
N GLY A 111 -8.36 -4.74 4.65
CA GLY A 111 -7.99 -4.24 5.97
C GLY A 111 -8.39 -2.78 6.16
N ALA A 112 -8.13 -1.93 5.16
CA ALA A 112 -8.51 -0.53 5.19
C ALA A 112 -10.04 -0.32 5.23
N SER A 113 -10.80 -1.15 4.52
CA SER A 113 -12.27 -1.05 4.44
C SER A 113 -13.00 -1.67 5.63
N HIS A 114 -12.42 -2.68 6.30
CA HIS A 114 -13.09 -3.42 7.38
C HIS A 114 -12.31 -3.47 8.71
N PRO A 115 -11.78 -2.35 9.23
CA PRO A 115 -10.87 -2.37 10.38
C PRO A 115 -11.51 -2.96 11.66
N TYR A 116 -12.81 -2.75 11.86
CA TYR A 116 -13.55 -3.29 13.00
C TYR A 116 -13.84 -4.79 12.89
N LEU A 117 -13.95 -5.32 11.67
CA LEU A 117 -14.09 -6.76 11.47
C LEU A 117 -12.73 -7.46 11.61
N THR A 118 -11.63 -6.79 11.24
CA THR A 118 -10.27 -7.32 11.40
C THR A 118 -9.84 -7.39 12.86
N LEU A 119 -10.18 -6.39 13.69
CA LEU A 119 -9.76 -6.29 15.09
C LEU A 119 -9.90 -7.59 15.91
N PRO A 120 -11.07 -8.25 15.98
CA PRO A 120 -11.22 -9.51 16.72
C PRO A 120 -10.44 -10.69 16.14
N LEU A 121 -10.03 -10.62 14.86
CA LEU A 121 -9.29 -11.68 14.17
C LEU A 121 -7.77 -11.54 14.33
N VAL A 122 -7.27 -10.36 14.72
CA VAL A 122 -5.82 -10.09 14.86
C VAL A 122 -5.10 -11.11 15.74
N PRO A 123 -5.60 -11.47 16.94
CA PRO A 123 -4.90 -12.44 17.78
C PRO A 123 -4.79 -13.83 17.12
N HIS A 124 -5.81 -14.21 16.33
CA HIS A 124 -5.82 -15.45 15.58
C HIS A 124 -4.80 -15.41 14.43
N PHE A 125 -4.77 -14.32 13.65
CA PHE A 125 -3.84 -14.18 12.52
C PHE A 125 -2.38 -14.02 12.93
N LEU A 126 -2.11 -13.41 14.08
CA LEU A 126 -0.75 -13.31 14.64
C LEU A 126 -0.31 -14.60 15.35
N GLY A 127 -1.20 -15.59 15.48
CA GLY A 127 -0.92 -16.83 16.21
C GLY A 127 -0.76 -16.63 17.72
N THR A 128 -1.15 -15.49 18.28
CA THR A 128 -0.95 -15.20 19.70
C THR A 128 -1.89 -16.03 20.56
N HIS A 129 -1.33 -16.80 21.51
CA HIS A 129 -2.11 -17.56 22.48
C HIS A 129 -2.11 -16.86 23.84
N PRO A 130 -3.26 -16.72 24.54
CA PRO A 130 -3.34 -15.99 25.81
C PRO A 130 -2.44 -16.51 26.95
N PHE A 131 -2.03 -17.77 26.87
CA PHE A 131 -1.28 -18.45 27.93
C PHE A 131 0.07 -19.02 27.49
N PHE A 132 0.37 -19.01 26.19
CA PHE A 132 1.57 -19.65 25.65
C PHE A 132 2.27 -18.71 24.68
N ASP A 133 3.59 -18.61 24.83
CA ASP A 133 4.43 -17.95 23.84
C ASP A 133 4.57 -18.87 22.64
N THR A 134 3.95 -18.48 21.53
CA THR A 134 4.14 -19.15 20.25
C THR A 134 5.46 -18.73 19.63
N PRO A 135 6.15 -19.63 18.90
CA PRO A 135 7.36 -19.25 18.18
C PRO A 135 7.05 -18.10 17.21
N GLU A 136 8.00 -17.16 17.10
CA GLU A 136 7.92 -16.04 16.18
C GLU A 136 7.79 -16.54 14.73
N PRO A 137 6.74 -16.16 13.98
CA PRO A 137 6.62 -16.51 12.57
C PRO A 137 7.66 -15.76 11.72
N ASP A 138 8.12 -16.41 10.65
CA ASP A 138 9.08 -15.82 9.72
C ASP A 138 8.40 -14.76 8.83
N VAL A 139 8.93 -13.54 8.83
CA VAL A 139 8.42 -12.43 8.00
C VAL A 139 8.63 -12.65 6.50
N ASP A 140 9.58 -13.51 6.13
CA ASP A 140 9.84 -13.85 4.73
C ASP A 140 8.80 -14.85 4.18
N GLU A 141 8.00 -15.48 5.04
CA GLU A 141 6.90 -16.34 4.62
C GLU A 141 5.80 -15.50 3.92
N PRO A 142 5.46 -15.79 2.64
CA PRO A 142 4.51 -14.99 1.88
C PRO A 142 3.13 -14.88 2.53
N SER A 143 2.67 -15.94 3.18
CA SER A 143 1.39 -16.02 3.88
C SER A 143 1.35 -15.05 5.06
N TYR A 144 2.35 -15.14 5.95
CA TYR A 144 2.44 -14.31 7.14
C TYR A 144 2.65 -12.83 6.78
N ALA A 145 3.54 -12.53 5.83
CA ALA A 145 3.72 -11.16 5.32
C ALA A 145 2.41 -10.56 4.79
N SER A 146 1.58 -11.36 4.09
CA SER A 146 0.31 -10.91 3.54
C SER A 146 -0.74 -10.65 4.63
N LEU A 147 -0.76 -11.45 5.70
CA LEU A 147 -1.57 -11.19 6.90
C LEU A 147 -1.14 -9.91 7.60
N LEU A 148 0.16 -9.64 7.71
CA LEU A 148 0.66 -8.39 8.27
C LEU A 148 0.24 -7.16 7.45
N VAL A 149 0.23 -7.26 6.12
CA VAL A 149 -0.29 -6.20 5.24
C VAL A 149 -1.75 -5.88 5.56
N LEU A 150 -2.60 -6.91 5.70
CA LEU A 150 -4.01 -6.74 6.11
C LEU A 150 -4.11 -6.00 7.46
N ILE A 151 -3.37 -6.47 8.46
CA ILE A 151 -3.42 -5.95 9.82
C ILE A 151 -2.95 -4.50 9.89
N PHE A 152 -1.84 -4.14 9.24
CA PHE A 152 -1.33 -2.76 9.26
C PHE A 152 -2.25 -1.79 8.51
N ASN A 153 -2.90 -2.22 7.43
CA ASN A 153 -3.91 -1.40 6.75
C ASN A 153 -5.15 -1.18 7.63
N ALA A 154 -5.57 -2.19 8.40
CA ALA A 154 -6.65 -2.04 9.37
C ALA A 154 -6.27 -1.15 10.56
N ALA A 155 -5.03 -1.25 11.05
CA ALA A 155 -4.51 -0.49 12.17
C ALA A 155 -4.45 1.02 11.90
N LEU A 156 -4.33 1.42 10.63
CA LEU A 156 -4.41 2.83 10.22
C LEU A 156 -5.74 3.48 10.67
N HIS A 157 -6.83 2.73 10.59
CA HIS A 157 -8.18 3.22 10.90
C HIS A 157 -8.67 2.80 12.30
N CYS A 158 -8.04 1.81 12.93
CA CYS A 158 -8.36 1.37 14.30
C CYS A 158 -7.15 1.45 15.23
N PRO A 159 -6.96 2.58 15.94
CA PRO A 159 -5.84 2.75 16.86
C PRO A 159 -5.77 1.71 17.98
N SER A 160 -6.90 1.16 18.40
CA SER A 160 -6.97 0.10 19.42
C SER A 160 -6.21 -1.17 19.03
N MET A 161 -6.01 -1.40 17.73
CA MET A 161 -5.29 -2.57 17.21
C MET A 161 -3.81 -2.59 17.62
N HIS A 162 -3.20 -1.42 17.82
CA HIS A 162 -1.79 -1.33 18.22
C HIS A 162 -1.52 -1.98 19.60
N ALA A 163 -2.52 -2.03 20.48
CA ALA A 163 -2.39 -2.68 21.78
C ALA A 163 -2.26 -4.21 21.70
N LEU A 164 -2.55 -4.79 20.53
CA LEU A 164 -2.45 -6.23 20.28
C LEU A 164 -1.09 -6.62 19.67
N PHE A 165 -0.25 -5.65 19.31
CA PHE A 165 1.03 -5.92 18.64
C PHE A 165 2.11 -6.26 19.66
N SER A 166 2.87 -7.32 19.37
CA SER A 166 4.08 -7.66 20.11
C SER A 166 5.27 -6.84 19.60
N GLU A 167 6.40 -6.90 20.32
CA GLU A 167 7.65 -6.29 19.88
C GLU A 167 8.12 -6.85 18.52
N HIS A 168 7.82 -8.12 18.25
CA HIS A 168 8.14 -8.77 16.98
C HIS A 168 7.29 -8.21 15.83
N THR A 169 5.98 -8.05 16.04
CA THR A 169 5.08 -7.41 15.07
C THR A 169 5.52 -5.98 14.74
N ALA A 170 6.03 -5.24 15.73
CA ALA A 170 6.64 -3.93 15.53
C ALA A 170 7.88 -3.95 14.63
N LYS A 171 8.79 -4.92 14.82
CA LYS A 171 9.96 -5.12 13.96
C LYS A 171 9.55 -5.49 12.53
N HIS A 172 8.60 -6.41 12.39
CA HIS A 172 8.06 -6.82 11.09
C HIS A 172 7.37 -5.67 10.35
N TYR A 173 6.71 -4.75 11.07
CA TYR A 173 6.17 -3.52 10.48
C TYR A 173 7.25 -2.68 9.82
N HIS A 174 8.37 -2.42 10.52
CA HIS A 174 9.46 -1.63 9.96
C HIS A 174 10.08 -2.30 8.72
N TYR A 175 10.35 -3.60 8.79
CA TYR A 175 10.86 -4.36 7.65
C TYR A 175 9.92 -4.33 6.44
N LEU A 176 8.62 -4.58 6.63
CA LEU A 176 7.65 -4.56 5.54
C LEU A 176 7.42 -3.14 4.99
N ARG A 177 7.56 -2.12 5.84
CA ARG A 177 7.47 -0.72 5.40
C ARG A 177 8.63 -0.33 4.50
N ASP A 178 9.83 -0.84 4.78
CA ASP A 178 11.02 -0.57 3.96
C ASP A 178 10.99 -1.37 2.65
N THR A 179 10.53 -2.63 2.68
CA THR A 179 10.47 -3.51 1.51
C THR A 179 9.28 -3.25 0.59
N MET A 180 8.11 -2.84 1.13
CA MET A 180 6.89 -2.58 0.36
C MET A 180 6.11 -1.34 0.84
N PRO A 181 6.67 -0.13 0.63
CA PRO A 181 6.08 1.12 1.10
C PRO A 181 4.73 1.49 0.45
N ASN A 182 4.40 0.88 -0.70
CA ASN A 182 3.14 1.13 -1.41
C ASN A 182 1.96 0.37 -0.78
N LEU A 183 2.22 -0.72 -0.06
CA LEU A 183 1.18 -1.60 0.50
C LEU A 183 1.02 -1.42 2.00
N VAL A 184 2.10 -1.12 2.74
CA VAL A 184 2.08 -0.96 4.19
C VAL A 184 1.99 0.53 4.53
N PRO A 185 0.90 1.03 5.13
CA PRO A 185 0.75 2.46 5.43
C PRO A 185 1.65 2.91 6.58
N ARG A 186 1.88 4.22 6.69
CA ARG A 186 2.58 4.80 7.85
C ARG A 186 1.64 4.85 9.05
N LEU A 187 1.88 3.99 10.03
CA LEU A 187 1.21 4.04 11.33
C LEU A 187 1.82 5.15 12.19
N ARG A 188 0.99 5.80 13.02
CA ARG A 188 1.45 6.93 13.84
C ARG A 188 2.51 6.46 14.85
N PRO A 189 3.63 7.19 15.03
CA PRO A 189 4.80 6.74 15.81
C PRO A 189 4.56 6.46 17.30
N ALA A 190 3.44 6.91 17.86
CA ALA A 190 3.27 7.02 19.31
C ALA A 190 3.23 5.68 20.07
N LEU A 191 3.09 4.54 19.41
CA LEU A 191 2.79 3.26 20.07
C LEU A 191 3.66 2.07 19.62
N VAL A 192 4.48 2.22 18.58
CA VAL A 192 5.48 1.22 18.16
C VAL A 192 6.85 1.63 18.70
N LYS A 193 6.97 1.76 20.02
CA LYS A 193 8.26 2.09 20.64
C LYS A 193 9.11 0.82 20.75
N LEU A 194 10.08 0.65 19.86
CA LEU A 194 11.25 -0.16 20.20
C LEU A 194 12.05 0.59 21.29
N PRO A 195 12.40 -0.04 22.41
CA PRO A 195 13.38 0.53 23.32
C PRO A 195 14.77 0.42 22.68
N GLY A 196 15.27 1.51 22.10
CA GLY A 196 16.70 1.63 21.77
C GLY A 196 17.09 2.05 20.35
N THR A 197 16.15 2.35 19.44
CA THR A 197 16.52 2.90 18.13
C THR A 197 16.68 4.41 18.21
N VAL A 198 17.92 4.87 18.03
CA VAL A 198 18.24 6.27 17.82
C VAL A 198 17.53 6.72 16.54
N ASP A 199 16.87 7.86 16.69
CA ASP A 199 16.00 8.54 15.73
C ASP A 199 16.62 8.66 14.33
N ASP A 200 16.29 7.72 13.43
CA ASP A 200 16.55 7.83 11.98
C ASP A 200 15.28 8.25 11.22
N GLN A 201 14.30 8.83 11.95
CA GLN A 201 13.19 9.56 11.34
C GLN A 201 13.65 10.98 10.96
N VAL A 202 14.51 11.07 9.94
CA VAL A 202 14.50 12.30 9.14
C VAL A 202 13.19 12.26 8.37
N ASP A 203 12.15 12.84 8.98
CA ASP A 203 10.81 13.04 8.42
C ASP A 203 10.92 13.40 6.93
N GLU A 204 10.10 12.82 6.06
CA GLU A 204 10.15 13.17 4.63
C GLU A 204 9.90 14.67 4.44
N ASP A 205 9.07 15.27 5.29
CA ASP A 205 8.86 16.71 5.33
C ASP A 205 10.13 17.46 5.76
N VAL A 206 10.96 16.88 6.63
CA VAL A 206 12.27 17.44 7.04
C VAL A 206 13.34 17.22 5.97
N LYS A 207 13.31 16.11 5.21
CA LYS A 207 14.20 15.89 4.05
C LYS A 207 13.86 16.87 2.92
N ASP A 208 12.58 17.01 2.60
CA ASP A 208 12.07 17.98 1.63
C ASP A 208 12.41 19.41 2.06
N GLN A 209 12.26 19.73 3.35
CA GLN A 209 12.64 21.02 3.91
C GLN A 209 14.15 21.26 3.80
N ARG A 210 15.00 20.27 4.08
CA ARG A 210 16.47 20.37 3.94
C ARG A 210 16.89 20.57 2.48
N GLY A 211 16.25 19.86 1.54
CA GLY A 211 16.50 20.01 0.11
C GLY A 211 16.14 21.41 -0.39
N ARG A 212 15.00 21.96 0.06
CA ARG A 212 14.58 23.34 -0.22
C ARG A 212 15.50 24.39 0.39
N GLU A 213 15.84 24.25 1.67
CA GLU A 213 16.76 25.18 2.35
C GLU A 213 18.15 25.19 1.70
N PHE A 214 18.63 24.03 1.25
CA PHE A 214 19.87 23.95 0.49
C PHE A 214 19.76 24.70 -0.85
N LEU A 215 18.70 24.47 -1.62
CA LEU A 215 18.45 25.17 -2.88
C LEU A 215 18.38 26.69 -2.68
N GLU A 216 17.64 27.16 -1.66
CA GLU A 216 17.51 28.59 -1.34
C GLU A 216 18.85 29.21 -0.95
N ARG A 217 19.68 28.50 -0.16
CA ARG A 217 21.04 28.96 0.17
C ARG A 217 21.93 29.05 -1.06
N MET A 218 21.81 28.11 -1.99
CA MET A 218 22.57 28.12 -3.24
C MET A 218 22.17 29.30 -4.13
N VAL A 219 20.86 29.53 -4.30
CA VAL A 219 20.34 30.67 -5.08
C VAL A 219 20.77 32.00 -4.44
N ALA A 220 20.59 32.14 -3.12
CA ALA A 220 21.03 33.34 -2.40
C ALA A 220 22.56 33.53 -2.45
N GLY A 221 23.33 32.44 -2.43
CA GLY A 221 24.78 32.48 -2.56
C GLY A 221 25.23 32.98 -3.94
N VAL A 222 24.54 32.55 -5.00
CA VAL A 222 24.79 32.99 -6.39
C VAL A 222 24.40 34.46 -6.59
N GLU A 223 23.24 34.89 -6.07
CA GLU A 223 22.77 36.28 -6.17
C GLU A 223 23.66 37.27 -5.42
N ASN A 224 24.17 36.87 -4.24
CA ASN A 224 25.03 37.72 -3.41
C ASN A 224 26.50 37.72 -3.87
N ALA A 225 26.89 36.80 -4.75
CA ALA A 225 28.25 36.74 -5.26
C ALA A 225 28.50 37.88 -6.25
N ARG A 226 29.57 38.66 -6.01
CA ARG A 226 29.93 39.80 -6.87
C ARG A 226 30.37 39.31 -8.26
N PRO A 227 29.76 39.78 -9.36
CA PRO A 227 30.18 39.39 -10.70
C PRO A 227 31.59 39.93 -11.00
N GLY A 228 32.44 39.11 -11.65
CA GLY A 228 33.67 39.58 -12.28
C GLY A 228 35.02 39.09 -11.71
N GLY A 229 35.11 37.86 -11.18
CA GLY A 229 36.38 37.28 -10.74
C GLY A 229 36.52 35.78 -11.03
N LYS A 230 37.75 35.25 -11.03
CA LYS A 230 38.00 33.80 -11.16
C LYS A 230 37.30 32.97 -10.08
N VAL A 231 37.18 33.54 -8.88
CA VAL A 231 36.48 32.93 -7.74
C VAL A 231 34.97 32.86 -7.99
N TYR A 232 34.39 33.84 -8.71
CA TYR A 232 32.98 33.84 -9.08
C TYR A 232 32.67 32.71 -10.07
N VAL A 233 33.51 32.54 -11.09
CA VAL A 233 33.38 31.44 -12.07
C VAL A 233 33.50 30.07 -11.39
N GLN A 234 34.49 29.88 -10.52
CA GLN A 234 34.65 28.62 -9.78
C GLN A 234 33.47 28.32 -8.84
N LEU A 235 32.89 29.35 -8.21
CA LEU A 235 31.71 29.19 -7.38
C LEU A 235 30.49 28.76 -8.19
N LEU A 236 30.28 29.37 -9.37
CA LEU A 236 29.18 29.01 -10.27
C LEU A 236 29.33 27.58 -10.84
N GLU A 237 30.56 27.18 -11.20
CA GLU A 237 30.85 25.81 -11.65
C GLU A 237 30.56 24.77 -10.55
N ALA A 238 31.02 25.03 -9.32
CA ALA A 238 30.73 24.17 -8.18
C ALA A 238 29.23 24.10 -7.88
N ALA A 239 28.54 25.24 -7.93
CA ALA A 239 27.10 25.31 -7.71
C ALA A 239 26.30 24.53 -8.74
N ALA A 240 26.69 24.58 -10.02
CA ALA A 240 26.03 23.78 -11.06
C ALA A 240 26.18 22.28 -10.81
N VAL A 241 27.38 21.81 -10.44
CA VAL A 241 27.63 20.39 -10.13
C VAL A 241 26.83 19.91 -8.92
N ASP A 242 26.76 20.73 -7.86
CA ASP A 242 26.01 20.36 -6.66
C ASP A 242 24.49 20.35 -6.89
N LEU A 243 23.97 21.23 -7.75
CA LEU A 243 22.57 21.22 -8.17
C LEU A 243 22.23 20.02 -9.06
N ASP A 244 23.14 19.59 -9.93
CA ASP A 244 22.94 18.38 -10.73
C ASP A 244 22.89 17.13 -9.83
N ARG A 245 23.76 17.05 -8.81
CA ARG A 245 23.71 16.00 -7.80
C ARG A 245 22.41 16.01 -7.01
N LEU A 246 21.93 17.18 -6.60
CA LEU A 246 20.63 17.31 -5.93
C LEU A 246 19.49 16.80 -6.81
N ALA A 247 19.53 17.08 -8.11
CA ALA A 247 18.53 16.62 -9.06
C ALA A 247 18.52 15.10 -9.27
N GLU A 248 19.68 14.44 -9.15
CA GLU A 248 19.80 12.98 -9.22
C GLU A 248 19.32 12.30 -7.92
N MET A 249 19.54 12.95 -6.76
CA MET A 249 19.21 12.40 -5.45
C MET A 249 17.74 12.58 -5.05
N ASP A 250 17.11 13.68 -5.45
CA ASP A 250 15.75 14.03 -5.04
C ASP A 250 14.82 14.27 -6.24
N ARG A 251 13.93 13.29 -6.48
CA ARG A 251 12.92 13.33 -7.55
C ARG A 251 11.90 14.47 -7.40
N ARG A 252 11.63 14.96 -6.18
CA ARG A 252 10.69 16.08 -5.97
C ARG A 252 11.32 17.41 -6.35
N MET A 253 12.61 17.57 -6.08
CA MET A 253 13.37 18.80 -6.35
C MET A 253 14.07 18.82 -7.71
N GLU A 254 14.05 17.71 -8.46
CA GLU A 254 14.68 17.56 -9.79
C GLU A 254 14.41 18.75 -10.73
N GLY A 255 13.15 19.16 -10.87
CA GLY A 255 12.77 20.23 -11.79
C GLY A 255 13.38 21.59 -11.41
N ALA A 256 13.32 21.96 -10.14
CA ALA A 256 13.87 23.22 -9.64
C ALA A 256 15.40 23.23 -9.65
N ALA A 257 16.03 22.13 -9.27
CA ALA A 257 17.48 21.97 -9.29
C ALA A 257 18.04 22.04 -10.71
N ARG A 258 17.44 21.35 -11.69
CA ARG A 258 17.85 21.40 -13.10
C ARG A 258 17.65 22.78 -13.72
N PHE A 259 16.53 23.44 -13.43
CA PHE A 259 16.29 24.80 -13.91
C PHE A 259 17.35 25.78 -13.39
N THR A 260 17.68 25.69 -12.10
CA THR A 260 18.69 26.55 -11.46
C THR A 260 20.09 26.26 -11.99
N SER A 261 20.44 24.99 -12.21
CA SER A 261 21.71 24.57 -12.85
C SER A 261 21.84 25.16 -14.26
N LEU A 262 20.78 25.11 -15.08
CA LEU A 262 20.75 25.71 -16.41
C LEU A 262 20.93 27.24 -16.37
N TYR A 263 20.26 27.92 -15.43
CA TYR A 263 20.42 29.36 -15.24
C TYR A 263 21.87 29.74 -14.88
N ILE A 264 22.49 29.04 -13.93
CA ILE A 264 23.88 29.25 -13.53
C ILE A 264 24.85 29.00 -14.69
N ARG A 265 24.64 27.94 -15.46
CA ARG A 265 25.46 27.65 -16.66
C ARG A 265 25.29 28.73 -17.73
N SER A 266 24.12 29.34 -17.83
CA SER A 266 23.88 30.47 -18.74
C SER A 266 24.65 31.73 -18.28
N LEU A 267 24.75 31.97 -16.98
CA LEU A 267 25.57 33.05 -16.41
C LEU A 267 27.07 32.83 -16.62
N LEU A 268 27.54 31.58 -16.66
CA LEU A 268 28.93 31.25 -16.98
C LEU A 268 29.32 31.54 -18.44
N LEU A 269 28.35 31.60 -19.35
CA LEU A 269 28.56 31.87 -20.77
C LEU A 269 28.51 33.37 -21.12
N LEU A 270 28.13 34.23 -20.16
CA LEU A 270 28.05 35.69 -20.28
C LEU A 270 29.33 36.35 -19.76
#